data_AF-A0A933UJY7-F1
#
_entry.id   AF-A0A933UJY7-F1
#
_cell.length_a   1.000
_cell.length_b   1.000
_cell.length_c   1.000
_cell.angle_alpha   90.00
_cell.angle_beta   90.00
_cell.angle_gamma   90.00
#
_symmetry.space_group_name_H-M   'P 1'
#
loop_
_entity.id
_entity.type
_entity.pdbx_description
1 polymer ?
#
loop_
_entity_poly.entity_id
_entity_poly.type
_entity_poly.pdbx_seq_one_letter_code
_entity_poly.pdbx_strand_id
1 'polypeptide(L)'
;MPVVVDADLDDAAVDALVAAADRLGPHPDGPLLVVQTSGSSARPRAVVRTERSWDASLEPFGRVVGLTPEAVVWAPGALSATLAR
;
A
#
# COMPACT_ATOMS: atom_id res chain seq x y z
N MET A 1 -10.04 2.35 5.58
CA MET A 1 -8.86 3.13 6.05
C MET A 1 -7.63 2.22 6.04
N PRO A 2 -6.41 2.73 5.79
CA PRO A 2 -5.19 1.95 5.97
C PRO A 2 -5.01 1.57 7.44
N VAL A 3 -4.42 0.41 7.70
CA VAL A 3 -3.97 0.02 9.04
C VAL A 3 -2.46 0.12 9.09
N VAL A 4 -1.92 0.85 10.07
CA VAL A 4 -0.48 0.92 10.32
C VAL A 4 -0.14 -0.07 11.42
N VAL A 5 0.74 -1.01 11.10
CA VAL A 5 1.25 -2.01 12.03
C VAL A 5 2.68 -1.64 12.38
N ASP A 6 2.99 -1.56 13.67
CA ASP A 6 4.36 -1.39 14.17
C ASP A 6 5.09 -2.74 14.10
N ALA A 7 5.30 -3.19 12.87
CA ALA A 7 5.96 -4.44 12.56
C ALA A 7 7.10 -4.19 11.55
N ASP A 8 8.28 -4.68 11.93
CA ASP A 8 9.28 -5.04 10.96
C ASP A 8 8.83 -6.39 10.35
N LEU A 9 8.68 -6.42 9.03
CA LEU A 9 8.24 -7.62 8.32
C LEU A 9 9.51 -8.29 7.79
N ASP A 10 9.84 -9.44 8.37
CA ASP A 10 10.84 -10.33 7.81
C ASP A 10 10.24 -11.18 6.68
N ASP A 11 11.09 -11.92 5.98
CA ASP A 11 10.69 -12.75 4.84
C ASP A 11 9.60 -13.78 5.24
N ALA A 12 9.69 -14.35 6.43
CA ALA A 12 8.72 -15.33 6.92
C ALA A 12 7.33 -14.70 7.17
N ALA A 13 7.29 -13.47 7.70
CA ALA A 13 6.04 -12.73 7.86
C ALA A 13 5.43 -12.34 6.51
N VAL A 14 6.27 -12.00 5.52
CA VAL A 14 5.82 -11.74 4.14
C VAL A 14 5.20 -13.00 3.53
N ASP A 15 5.89 -14.14 3.61
CA ASP A 15 5.38 -15.43 3.08
C ASP A 15 4.04 -15.82 3.72
N ALA A 16 3.91 -15.63 5.04
CA ALA A 16 2.66 -15.91 5.75
C ALA A 16 1.51 -15.01 5.28
N LEU A 17 1.79 -13.75 4.96
CA LEU A 17 0.81 -12.78 4.49
C LEU A 17 0.38 -13.09 3.04
N VAL A 18 1.32 -13.48 2.17
CA VAL A 18 1.03 -13.96 0.81
C VAL A 18 0.13 -15.20 0.87
N ALA A 19 0.50 -16.20 1.67
CA ALA A 19 -0.30 -17.41 1.83
C ALA A 19 -1.70 -17.13 2.40
N ALA A 20 -1.84 -16.11 3.26
CA ALA A 20 -3.15 -15.69 3.78
C ALA A 20 -4.00 -15.00 2.69
N ALA A 21 -3.40 -14.15 1.87
CA ALA A 21 -4.07 -13.51 0.74
C ALA A 21 -4.55 -14.54 -0.29
N ASP A 22 -3.70 -15.52 -0.64
CA ASP A 22 -4.03 -16.60 -1.58
C ASP A 22 -5.23 -17.44 -1.10
N ARG A 23 -5.30 -17.73 0.20
CA ARG A 23 -6.43 -18.46 0.81
C ARG A 23 -7.73 -17.66 0.79
N LEU A 24 -7.64 -16.34 0.97
CA LEU A 24 -8.81 -15.46 1.00
C LEU A 24 -9.37 -15.24 -0.42
N GLY A 25 -8.48 -15.23 -1.41
CA GLY A 25 -8.81 -14.82 -2.77
C GLY A 25 -9.13 -13.32 -2.86
N PRO A 26 -9.56 -12.83 -4.04
CA PRO A 26 -9.97 -11.44 -4.20
C PRO A 26 -11.12 -11.08 -3.24
N HIS A 27 -10.87 -10.12 -2.34
CA HIS A 27 -11.84 -9.70 -1.36
C HIS A 27 -11.68 -8.20 -1.06
N PRO A 28 -12.76 -7.39 -1.10
CA PRO A 28 -12.67 -5.94 -0.92
C PRO A 28 -12.03 -5.50 0.41
N ASP A 29 -12.20 -6.32 1.44
CA ASP A 29 -11.65 -6.11 2.79
C ASP A 29 -10.44 -7.00 3.09
N GLY A 30 -9.97 -7.77 2.10
CA GLY A 30 -8.74 -8.55 2.19
C GLY A 30 -7.49 -7.68 2.02
N PRO A 31 -6.32 -8.11 2.54
CA PRO A 31 -5.06 -7.41 2.31
C PRO A 31 -4.73 -7.43 0.81
N LEU A 32 -4.51 -6.24 0.24
CA LEU A 32 -4.15 -6.01 -1.16
C LEU A 32 -2.69 -5.56 -1.29
N LEU A 33 -2.26 -4.64 -0.43
CA LEU A 33 -0.93 -4.03 -0.51
C LEU A 33 -0.35 -3.87 0.90
N VAL A 34 0.90 -4.30 1.07
CA VAL A 34 1.68 -4.07 2.28
C VAL A 34 2.95 -3.31 1.91
N VAL A 35 3.13 -2.15 2.53
CA VAL A 35 4.30 -1.29 2.30
C VAL A 35 5.07 -1.15 3.59
N GLN A 36 6.36 -1.50 3.56
CA GLN A 36 7.27 -1.12 4.63
C GLN A 36 7.71 0.34 4.45
N THR A 37 7.54 1.10 5.51
CA THR A 37 7.98 2.48 5.58
C THR A 37 9.23 2.53 6.46
N SER A 38 10.26 3.24 6.01
CA SER A 38 11.52 3.36 6.77
C SER A 38 11.32 4.00 8.14
N GLY A 39 10.27 4.81 8.31
CA GLY A 39 9.96 5.55 9.52
C GLY A 39 11.06 6.58 9.88
N SER A 40 10.69 7.65 10.58
CA SER A 40 11.68 8.47 11.31
C SER A 40 12.01 7.85 12.67
N SER A 41 11.22 6.88 13.12
CA SER A 41 11.53 5.99 14.24
C SER A 41 12.47 4.89 13.76
N ALA A 42 13.50 4.54 14.53
CA ALA A 42 14.49 3.50 14.22
C ALA A 42 13.93 2.06 14.04
N ARG A 43 12.61 1.91 13.86
CA ARG A 43 11.90 0.67 13.55
C ARG A 43 10.99 0.91 12.34
N PRO A 44 11.14 0.12 11.27
CA PRO A 44 10.22 0.13 10.13
C PRO A 44 8.79 -0.17 10.58
N ARG A 45 7.82 0.43 9.88
CA ARG A 45 6.39 0.16 10.08
C ARG A 45 5.78 -0.34 8.79
N ALA A 46 4.87 -1.30 8.89
CA ALA A 46 4.11 -1.80 7.75
C ALA A 46 2.76 -1.07 7.65
N VAL A 47 2.41 -0.62 6.45
CA VAL A 47 1.08 -0.12 6.13
C VAL A 47 0.35 -1.18 5.33
N VAL A 48 -0.74 -1.70 5.87
CA VAL A 48 -1.61 -2.67 5.22
C VAL A 48 -2.82 -1.96 4.62
N ARG A 49 -3.08 -2.22 3.35
CA ARG A 49 -4.20 -1.68 2.56
C ARG A 49 -5.07 -2.83 2.08
N THR A 50 -6.38 -2.66 2.21
CA THR A 50 -7.36 -3.47 1.47
C THR A 50 -7.70 -2.81 0.14
N GLU A 51 -8.32 -3.56 -0.78
CA GLU A 51 -8.85 -3.04 -2.05
C GLU A 51 -9.80 -1.87 -1.82
N ARG A 52 -10.81 -2.04 -0.95
CA ARG A 52 -11.74 -0.97 -0.58
C ARG A 52 -11.03 0.26 -0.05
N SER A 53 -9.99 0.07 0.78
CA SER A 53 -9.23 1.19 1.34
C SER A 53 -8.39 1.92 0.30
N TRP A 54 -7.88 1.17 -0.69
CA TRP A 54 -7.09 1.67 -1.81
C TRP A 54 -7.95 2.53 -2.71
N ASP A 55 -9.06 1.99 -3.21
CA ASP A 55 -9.98 2.68 -4.10
C ASP A 55 -10.53 3.96 -3.47
N ALA A 56 -10.93 3.89 -2.19
CA ALA A 56 -11.44 5.05 -1.46
C ALA A 56 -10.41 6.20 -1.34
N SER A 57 -9.12 5.96 -1.54
CA SER A 57 -8.09 7.02 -1.50
C SER A 57 -7.84 7.70 -2.84
N LEU A 58 -8.21 7.07 -3.96
CA LEU A 58 -7.87 7.56 -5.29
C LEU A 58 -8.61 8.85 -5.63
N GLU A 59 -9.91 8.93 -5.31
CA GLU A 59 -10.72 10.12 -5.60
C GLU A 59 -10.28 11.37 -4.80
N PRO A 60 -10.07 11.29 -3.47
CA PRO A 60 -9.52 12.42 -2.72
C PRO A 60 -8.12 12.81 -3.18
N PHE A 61 -7.25 11.84 -3.46
CA PHE A 61 -5.91 12.11 -3.99
C PHE A 61 -5.99 12.85 -5.33
N GLY A 62 -6.82 12.36 -6.26
CA GLY A 62 -6.99 12.97 -7.58
C GLY A 62 -7.45 14.42 -7.51
N ARG A 63 -8.33 14.77 -6.56
CA ARG A 63 -8.71 16.17 -6.32
C ARG A 63 -7.55 17.04 -5.87
N VAL A 64 -6.71 16.53 -4.96
CA VAL A 64 -5.57 17.28 -4.41
C VAL A 64 -4.51 17.56 -5.48
N VAL A 65 -4.21 16.57 -6.33
CA VAL A 65 -3.18 16.71 -7.36
C VAL A 65 -3.72 17.22 -8.71
N GLY A 66 -5.04 17.44 -8.82
CA GLY A 66 -5.68 17.90 -10.05
C GLY A 66 -5.65 16.87 -11.18
N LEU A 67 -5.77 15.57 -10.87
CA LEU A 67 -5.83 14.51 -11.88
C LEU A 67 -7.07 14.69 -12.76
N THR A 68 -6.86 14.68 -14.08
CA THR A 68 -7.90 14.66 -15.10
C THR A 68 -7.71 13.42 -16.00
N PRO A 69 -8.73 13.03 -16.79
CA PRO A 69 -8.59 11.95 -17.76
C PRO A 69 -7.48 12.18 -18.80
N GLU A 70 -7.10 13.42 -19.06
CA GLU A 70 -6.05 13.82 -20.00
C GLU A 70 -4.66 13.89 -19.35
N ALA A 71 -4.57 13.68 -18.03
CA ALA A 71 -3.30 13.75 -17.32
C ALA A 71 -2.36 12.62 -17.75
N VAL A 72 -1.10 12.98 -18.03
CA VAL A 72 -0.02 12.02 -18.22
C VAL A 72 0.81 11.99 -16.94
N VAL A 73 0.82 10.86 -16.26
CA VAL A 73 1.53 10.69 -14.99
C VAL A 73 2.89 10.04 -15.24
N TRP A 74 3.95 10.73 -14.79
CA TRP A 74 5.29 10.16 -14.71
C TRP A 74 5.43 9.42 -13.37
N ALA A 75 5.69 8.11 -13.42
CA ALA A 75 5.85 7.27 -12.23
C ALA A 75 7.25 6.63 -12.22
N PRO A 76 8.30 7.39 -11.85
CA PRO A 76 9.64 6.85 -11.75
C PRO A 76 9.77 6.03 -10.46
N GLY A 77 10.80 5.20 -10.38
CA GLY A 77 11.16 4.46 -9.16
C GLY A 77 10.61 3.03 -9.09
N ALA A 78 10.97 2.33 -8.01
CA ALA A 78 10.52 0.97 -7.77
C ALA A 78 9.04 0.95 -7.40
N LEU A 79 8.30 -0.07 -7.84
CA LEU A 79 6.88 -0.26 -7.49
C LEU A 79 6.65 -0.41 -5.98
N SER A 80 7.69 -0.75 -5.22
CA SER A 80 7.68 -0.81 -3.76
C SER A 80 7.77 0.56 -3.07
N ALA A 81 8.05 1.64 -3.81
CA ALA A 81 8.12 3.00 -3.28
C ALA A 81 6.77 3.71 -3.42
N THR A 82 6.33 4.39 -2.35
CA THR A 82 5.00 5.02 -2.30
C THR A 82 4.92 6.42 -2.89
N LEU A 83 6.06 7.03 -3.24
CA LEU A 83 6.24 8.26 -4.03
C LEU A 83 7.75 8.34 -4.29
N ALA A 84 8.19 8.11 -5.53
CA ALA A 84 9.61 8.25 -5.84
C ALA A 84 10.06 9.69 -5.60
N ARG A 85 11.20 9.83 -4.92
CA ARG A 85 11.87 11.12 -4.75
C ARG A 85 12.40 11.63 -6.08
#